data_AF-A0A0P9CPZ1-F1
#
_entry.id   AF-A0A0P9CPZ1-F1
#
_cell.length_a   1.000
_cell.length_b   1.000
_cell.length_c   1.000
_cell.angle_alpha   90.00
_cell.angle_beta   90.00
_cell.angle_gamma   90.00
#
_symmetry.space_group_name_H-M   'P 1'
#
loop_
_entity.id
_entity.type
_entity.pdbx_description
1 polymer ?
#
loop_
_entity_poly.entity_id
_entity_poly.type
_entity_poly.pdbx_seq_one_letter_code
_entity_poly.pdbx_strand_id
1 'polypeptide(L)' 'MRKSLTPEEVAQLLAKEFLTPAEVAKLMRLDKKTVYALLNKGDLQGKKWGNNWRIHRSQIQA' A
#
# COMPACT_ATOMS: atom_id res chain seq x y z
N MET A 1 4.22 -31.61 4.64
CA MET A 1 4.91 -30.35 4.99
C MET A 1 3.93 -29.18 4.83
N ARG A 2 3.07 -28.91 5.83
CA ARG A 2 2.26 -27.68 5.82
C ARG A 2 3.11 -26.61 6.45
N LYS A 3 3.55 -25.64 5.66
CA LYS A 3 4.31 -24.49 6.13
C LYS A 3 3.37 -23.71 7.06
N SER A 4 3.57 -23.84 8.37
CA SER A 4 2.82 -23.07 9.36
C SER A 4 3.25 -21.62 9.18
N LEU A 5 2.45 -20.83 8.45
CA LEU A 5 2.65 -19.40 8.36
C LEU A 5 2.49 -18.82 9.76
N THR A 6 3.58 -18.26 10.28
CA THR A 6 3.56 -17.56 11.56
C THR A 6 2.57 -16.38 11.49
N PRO A 7 1.90 -15.99 12.59
CA PRO A 7 0.98 -14.84 12.61
C PRO A 7 1.63 -13.56 12.06
N GLU A 8 2.94 -13.42 12.26
CA GLU A 8 3.75 -12.32 11.74
C GLU A 8 3.91 -12.36 10.22
N GLU A 9 4.07 -13.55 9.62
CA GLU A 9 4.08 -13.69 8.16
C GLU A 9 2.71 -13.41 7.55
N VAL A 10 1.61 -13.83 8.20
CA VAL A 10 0.26 -13.50 7.72
C VAL A 10 0.03 -11.99 7.79
N ALA A 11 0.46 -11.35 8.88
CA ALA A 11 0.41 -9.90 9.03
C ALA A 11 1.30 -9.18 7.99
N GLN A 12 2.49 -9.71 7.70
CA GLN A 12 3.37 -9.16 6.66
C GLN A 12 2.83 -9.37 5.23
N LEU A 13 2.14 -10.48 4.96
CA LEU A 13 1.45 -10.72 3.69
C LEU A 13 0.28 -9.74 3.51
N LEU A 14 -0.54 -9.56 4.53
CA LEU A 14 -1.61 -8.56 4.54
C LEU A 14 -1.07 -7.12 4.46
N ALA A 15 0.07 -6.83 5.09
CA ALA A 15 0.76 -5.54 4.97
C ALA A 15 1.39 -5.36 3.58
N LYS A 16 1.77 -6.45 2.89
CA LYS A 16 2.21 -6.38 1.49
C LYS A 16 1.07 -6.06 0.54
N GLU A 17 -0.18 -6.42 0.87
CA GLU A 17 -1.33 -6.12 0.01
C GLU A 17 -1.72 -4.64 0.05
N PHE A 18 -1.61 -4.00 1.22
CA PHE A 18 -2.00 -2.60 1.42
C PHE A 18 -0.84 -1.74 1.89
N LEU A 19 -0.44 -0.80 1.05
CA LEU A 19 0.64 0.14 1.31
C LEU A 19 0.09 1.46 1.83
N THR A 20 0.83 2.10 2.73
CA THR A 20 0.56 3.47 3.15
C THR A 20 1.08 4.48 2.12
N PRO A 21 0.59 5.73 2.09
CA PRO A 21 1.09 6.75 1.18
C PRO A 21 2.60 6.99 1.29
N ALA A 22 3.16 6.82 2.49
CA ALA A 22 4.58 6.95 2.75
C ALA A 22 5.40 5.80 2.14
N GLU A 23 4.87 4.58 2.16
CA GLU A 23 5.50 3.43 1.51
C GLU A 23 5.40 3.51 0.00
N VAL A 24 4.24 3.91 -0.53
CA VAL A 24 4.05 4.18 -1.96
C VAL A 24 5.01 5.24 -2.47
N ALA A 25 5.19 6.33 -1.70
CA ALA A 25 6.14 7.40 -2.02
C ALA A 25 7.57 6.84 -2.17
N LYS A 26 8.03 6.02 -1.22
CA LYS A 26 9.35 5.37 -1.31
C LYS A 26 9.45 4.41 -2.49
N LEU A 27 8.40 3.66 -2.78
CA LEU A 27 8.40 2.62 -3.82
C LEU A 27 8.40 3.23 -5.22
N MET A 28 7.61 4.28 -5.45
CA MET A 28 7.56 5.03 -6.71
C MET A 28 8.65 6.10 -6.83
N ARG A 29 9.44 6.31 -5.76
CA ARG A 29 10.40 7.43 -5.63
C ARG A 29 9.75 8.81 -5.84
N LEU A 30 8.53 8.95 -5.33
CA LEU A 30 7.74 10.18 -5.38
C LEU A 30 7.69 10.85 -4.00
N ASP A 31 7.36 12.14 -3.97
CA ASP A 31 7.05 12.81 -2.71
C ASP A 31 5.65 12.43 -2.19
N LYS A 32 5.45 12.49 -0.88
CA LYS A 32 4.14 12.24 -0.25
C LYS A 32 3.04 13.13 -0.84
N LYS A 33 3.32 14.41 -1.14
CA LYS A 33 2.34 15.30 -1.80
C LYS A 33 1.90 14.75 -3.14
N THR A 34 2.84 14.24 -3.95
CA THR A 34 2.52 13.66 -5.26
C THR A 34 1.66 12.42 -5.11
N VAL A 35 1.95 11.56 -4.13
CA VAL A 35 1.10 10.38 -3.84
C VAL A 35 -0.31 10.79 -3.44
N TYR A 36 -0.46 11.81 -2.58
CA TYR A 36 -1.79 12.34 -2.24
C TYR A 36 -2.50 12.99 -3.43
N ALA A 37 -1.77 13.67 -4.31
CA ALA A 37 -2.33 14.25 -5.53
C ALA A 37 -2.84 13.14 -6.47
N LEU A 38 -2.07 12.06 -6.65
CA LEU A 38 -2.46 10.90 -7.46
C LEU A 38 -3.67 10.16 -6.88
N LEU A 39 -3.72 10.01 -5.55
CA LEU A 39 -4.89 9.46 -4.85
C LEU A 39 -6.14 10.32 -5.06
N ASN A 40 -6.03 11.64 -4.92
CA ASN A 40 -7.15 12.57 -5.14
C ASN A 40 -7.58 12.62 -6.62
N LYS A 41 -6.64 12.44 -7.54
CA LYS A 41 -6.90 12.40 -8.98
C LYS A 41 -7.54 11.06 -9.42
N GLY A 42 -7.44 10.02 -8.58
CA GLY A 42 -7.94 8.67 -8.88
C GLY A 42 -6.97 7.82 -9.71
N ASP A 43 -5.75 8.32 -9.94
CA ASP A 43 -4.68 7.63 -10.69
C ASP A 43 -4.09 6.47 -9.87
N LEU A 44 -4.08 6.62 -8.54
CA LEU A 44 -3.78 5.53 -7.61
C LEU A 44 -5.07 5.06 -6.93
N GLN A 45 -5.43 3.79 -7.11
CA GLN A 45 -6.55 3.21 -6.36
C GLN A 45 -6.14 2.90 -4.91
N GLY A 46 -6.41 3.87 -4.04
CA GLY A 46 -6.36 3.71 -2.60
C GLY A 46 -7.72 3.90 -1.94
N LYS A 47 -8.00 3.13 -0.89
CA LYS A 47 -9.18 3.31 -0.06
C LYS A 47 -8.79 3.95 1.26
N LYS A 48 -9.48 5.02 1.64
CA LYS A 48 -9.32 5.65 2.96
C LYS A 48 -10.09 4.80 3.98
N TRP A 49 -9.36 4.24 4.94
CA TRP A 49 -9.93 3.49 6.06
C TRP A 49 -9.68 4.27 7.36
N GLY A 50 -10.72 4.93 7.86
CA GLY A 50 -10.61 5.87 8.98
C GLY A 50 -9.68 7.05 8.63
N ASN A 51 -8.60 7.21 9.40
CA ASN A 51 -7.64 8.30 9.20
C ASN A 51 -6.47 7.95 8.27
N ASN A 52 -6.38 6.70 7.80
CA ASN A 52 -5.24 6.23 7.03
C ASN A 52 -5.65 5.79 5.62
N TRP A 53 -4.77 6.03 4.66
CA TRP A 53 -4.96 5.57 3.29
C TRP A 53 -4.32 4.21 3.10
N ARG A 54 -5.03 3.30 2.45
CA ARG A 54 -4.53 1.98 2.07
C ARG A 54 -4.57 1.85 0.55
N ILE A 55 -3.40 1.68 -0.05
CA ILE A 55 -3.24 1.56 -1.50
C ILE A 55 -2.91 0.10 -1.83
N HIS A 56 -3.63 -0.51 -2.77
CA HIS A 56 -3.32 -1.87 -3.17
C HIS A 56 -1.94 -1.90 -3.85
N ARG A 57 -1.05 -2.79 -3.40
CA ARG A 57 0.27 -2.94 -4.03
C ARG A 57 0.20 -3.30 -5.51
N SER A 58 -0.86 -3.99 -5.93
CA SER A 58 -1.08 -4.36 -7.33
C SER A 58 -1.24 -3.16 -8.27
N GLN A 59 -1.47 -1.95 -7.76
CA GLN A 59 -1.55 -0.74 -8.57
C GLN A 59 -0.19 -0.07 -8.84
N ILE A 60 0.84 -0.39 -8.05
CA ILE A 60 2.15 0.25 -8.17
C ILE A 60 3.11 -0.58 -9.03
N GLN A 61 2.79 -1.86 -9.23
CA GLN A 61 3.54 -2.76 -10.10
C GLN A 61 3.00 -2.63 -11.53
N ALA A 62 3.57 -1.68 -12.29
CA ALA A 62 3.47 -1.66 -13.75
C ALA A 62 4.51 -2.59 -14.37
#